data_AF-A0A671UC80-F1
#
_entry.id   AF-A0A671UC80-F1
#
_cell.length_a   1.000
_cell.length_b   1.000
_cell.length_c   1.000
_cell.angle_alpha   90.00
_cell.angle_beta   90.00
_cell.angle_gamma   90.00
#
_symmetry.space_group_name_H-M   'P 1'
#
loop_
_entity.id
_entity.type
_entity.pdbx_description
1 polymer ?
#
loop_
_entity_poly.entity_id
_entity_poly.type
_entity_poly.pdbx_seq_one_letter_code
_entity_poly.pdbx_strand_id
1 'polypeptide(L)'
;LRLGKDHFVTQNLILTSFLFSAINYDFVRRVGQNYFVSYKERGSFSRAVDFCSQQDLELALPQNEEENNILTQFFGDVNKIAWINVNSNKTEGNFETNMKNQPLTFTKWGAGQPDRSVGDTGCTMLSEHGVWRLTQECSLNAYIICQL
;
A
#
# COMPACT_ATOMS: atom_id res chain seq x y z
N LEU A 1 1.59 -10.13 -35.04
CA LEU A 1 3.03 -10.06 -34.66
C LEU A 1 3.48 -8.70 -34.07
N ARG A 2 2.64 -7.64 -34.03
CA ARG A 2 3.02 -6.33 -33.43
C ARG A 2 2.81 -6.23 -31.91
N LEU A 3 1.77 -6.87 -31.36
CA LEU A 3 1.42 -6.82 -29.93
C LEU A 3 2.52 -7.30 -28.96
N GLY A 4 3.37 -8.25 -29.37
CA GLY A 4 4.42 -8.81 -28.50
C GLY A 4 5.69 -7.95 -28.39
N LYS A 5 5.95 -7.05 -29.35
CA LYS A 5 7.10 -6.14 -29.30
C LYS A 5 6.82 -4.95 -28.40
N ASP A 6 5.62 -4.38 -28.47
CA ASP A 6 5.25 -3.24 -27.64
C ASP A 6 5.21 -3.63 -26.15
N HIS A 7 4.67 -4.81 -25.81
CA HIS A 7 4.68 -5.31 -24.43
C HIS A 7 6.10 -5.56 -23.88
N PHE A 8 7.00 -6.10 -24.71
CA PHE A 8 8.39 -6.36 -24.31
C PHE A 8 9.20 -5.06 -24.18
N VAL A 9 8.97 -4.08 -25.06
CA VAL A 9 9.59 -2.75 -24.99
C VAL A 9 9.10 -2.00 -23.76
N THR A 10 7.80 -2.02 -23.46
CA THR A 10 7.23 -1.41 -22.26
C THR A 10 7.75 -2.09 -20.99
N GLN A 11 7.83 -3.42 -20.93
CA GLN A 11 8.44 -4.12 -19.79
C GLN A 11 9.92 -3.77 -19.61
N ASN A 12 10.71 -3.66 -20.70
CA ASN A 12 12.13 -3.26 -20.61
C ASN A 12 12.31 -1.80 -20.15
N LEU A 13 11.42 -0.89 -20.58
CA LEU A 13 11.41 0.50 -20.12
C LEU A 13 10.97 0.62 -18.65
N ILE A 14 9.99 -0.17 -18.22
CA ILE A 14 9.60 -0.29 -16.80
C ILE A 14 10.78 -0.85 -15.99
N LEU A 15 11.39 -1.96 -16.41
CA LEU A 15 12.56 -2.53 -15.73
C LEU A 15 13.73 -1.54 -15.64
N THR A 16 14.03 -0.80 -16.70
CA THR A 16 15.12 0.18 -16.70
C THR A 16 14.82 1.45 -15.88
N SER A 17 13.58 1.94 -15.89
CA SER A 17 13.14 3.03 -15.01
C SER A 17 13.13 2.60 -13.54
N PHE A 18 12.68 1.38 -13.23
CA PHE A 18 12.80 0.79 -11.90
C PHE A 18 14.25 0.68 -11.42
N LEU A 19 15.18 0.29 -12.30
CA LEU A 19 16.60 0.23 -11.97
C LEU A 19 17.20 1.62 -11.69
N PHE A 20 16.72 2.68 -12.36
CA PHE A 20 17.12 4.06 -12.07
C PHE A 20 16.48 4.61 -10.77
N SER A 21 15.23 4.27 -10.47
CA SER A 21 14.55 4.68 -9.23
C SER A 21 15.00 3.87 -8.00
N ALA A 22 15.46 2.63 -8.21
CA ALA A 22 15.93 1.73 -7.15
C ALA A 22 17.07 2.31 -6.30
N ILE A 23 17.84 3.23 -6.87
CA ILE A 23 18.99 3.88 -6.23
C ILE A 23 18.55 4.89 -5.15
N ASN A 24 17.30 5.36 -5.18
CA ASN A 24 16.76 6.37 -4.25
C ASN A 24 15.83 5.80 -3.18
N TYR A 25 15.43 4.53 -3.27
CA TYR A 25 14.60 3.92 -2.23
C TYR A 25 15.47 3.52 -1.03
N ASP A 26 15.07 3.97 0.16
CA ASP A 26 15.61 3.46 1.42
C ASP A 26 15.29 1.98 1.63
N PHE A 27 14.18 1.51 1.04
CA PHE A 27 13.70 0.15 1.20
C PHE A 27 13.10 -0.36 -0.10
N VAL A 28 13.54 -1.55 -0.51
CA VAL A 28 12.96 -2.32 -1.62
C VAL A 28 12.87 -3.78 -1.18
N ARG A 29 11.68 -4.38 -1.32
CA ARG A 29 11.48 -5.83 -1.12
C ARG A 29 10.58 -6.38 -2.21
N ARG A 30 10.89 -7.58 -2.67
CA ARG A 30 10.10 -8.32 -3.65
C ARG A 30 9.45 -9.52 -2.98
N VAL A 31 8.17 -9.72 -3.22
CA VAL A 31 7.39 -10.87 -2.74
C VAL A 31 6.56 -11.41 -3.89
N GLY A 32 6.78 -12.66 -4.27
CA GLY A 32 6.14 -13.19 -5.47
C GLY A 32 6.46 -12.34 -6.70
N GLN A 33 5.46 -11.65 -7.25
CA GLN A 33 5.60 -10.74 -8.41
C GLN A 33 5.54 -9.26 -8.02
N ASN A 34 5.18 -8.94 -6.77
CA ASN A 34 4.98 -7.59 -6.30
C ASN A 34 6.29 -7.01 -5.73
N TYR A 35 6.47 -5.71 -5.90
CA TYR A 35 7.56 -4.97 -5.26
C TYR A 35 6.99 -3.95 -4.29
N PHE A 36 7.54 -3.89 -3.08
CA PHE A 36 7.24 -2.89 -2.07
C PHE A 36 8.42 -1.97 -1.88
N VAL A 37 8.18 -0.66 -1.98
CA VAL A 37 9.22 0.36 -1.91
C VAL A 37 8.84 1.48 -0.95
N SER A 38 9.83 2.04 -0.28
CA SER A 38 9.64 3.23 0.56
C SER A 38 10.86 4.14 0.51
N TYR A 39 10.59 5.44 0.56
CA TYR A 39 11.58 6.51 0.69
C TYR A 39 11.70 6.99 2.15
N LYS A 40 11.15 6.22 3.11
CA LYS A 40 10.95 6.60 4.52
C LYS A 40 10.11 7.86 4.75
N GLU A 41 9.49 8.39 3.69
CA GLU A 41 8.54 9.47 3.74
C GLU A 41 7.32 9.12 4.59
N ARG A 42 6.75 10.17 5.21
CA ARG A 42 5.55 10.06 6.04
C ARG A 42 4.57 11.18 5.68
N GLY A 43 3.28 10.93 5.89
CA GLY A 43 2.26 11.94 5.69
C GLY A 43 0.86 11.44 6.01
N SER A 44 -0.13 12.27 5.71
CA SER A 44 -1.55 11.89 5.72
C SER A 44 -1.83 10.78 4.70
N PHE A 45 -3.00 10.14 4.84
CA PHE A 45 -3.43 9.11 3.89
C PHE A 45 -3.52 9.66 2.46
N SER A 46 -4.11 10.85 2.27
CA SER A 46 -4.18 11.51 0.96
C SER A 46 -2.79 11.75 0.38
N ARG A 47 -1.85 12.24 1.20
CA ARG A 47 -0.47 12.46 0.80
C ARG A 47 0.21 11.15 0.39
N ALA A 48 -0.08 10.05 1.07
CA ALA A 48 0.46 8.73 0.76
C ALA A 48 -0.01 8.23 -0.62
N VAL A 49 -1.31 8.35 -0.90
CA VAL A 49 -1.90 8.02 -2.21
C VAL A 49 -1.27 8.88 -3.31
N ASP A 50 -1.24 10.20 -3.12
CA ASP A 50 -0.68 11.15 -4.10
C ASP A 50 0.82 10.89 -4.33
N PHE A 51 1.57 10.61 -3.26
CA PHE A 51 3.01 10.36 -3.33
C PHE A 51 3.32 9.13 -4.18
N CYS A 52 2.62 8.01 -3.95
CA CYS A 52 2.84 6.81 -4.76
C CYS A 52 2.42 7.03 -6.21
N SER A 53 1.28 7.68 -6.44
CA SER A 53 0.80 7.96 -7.80
C SER A 53 1.75 8.87 -8.59
N GLN A 54 2.43 9.82 -7.94
CA GLN A 54 3.44 10.69 -8.59
C GLN A 54 4.66 9.92 -9.08
N GLN A 55 4.87 8.69 -8.61
CA GLN A 55 5.95 7.79 -9.01
C GLN A 55 5.46 6.67 -9.94
N ASP A 56 4.23 6.78 -10.45
CA ASP A 56 3.55 5.71 -11.22
C ASP A 56 3.42 4.39 -10.43
N LEU A 57 3.28 4.49 -9.10
CA LEU A 57 3.08 3.38 -8.18
C LEU A 57 1.73 3.49 -7.47
N GLU A 58 1.34 2.42 -6.77
CA GLU A 58 0.15 2.41 -5.93
C GLU A 58 0.52 2.44 -4.45
N LEU A 59 -0.35 2.97 -3.60
CA LEU A 59 -0.21 2.75 -2.16
C LEU A 59 -0.30 1.24 -1.88
N ALA A 60 0.54 0.72 -1.00
CA ALA A 60 0.63 -0.72 -0.74
C ALA A 60 -0.69 -1.30 -0.23
N LEU A 61 -1.05 -2.50 -0.71
CA LEU A 61 -2.13 -3.32 -0.19
C LEU A 61 -1.67 -4.78 -0.23
N PRO A 62 -1.23 -5.35 0.90
CA PRO A 62 -0.76 -6.72 0.91
C PRO A 62 -1.92 -7.68 0.62
N GLN A 63 -1.67 -8.65 -0.26
CA GLN A 63 -2.66 -9.62 -0.76
C GLN A 63 -2.46 -11.02 -0.18
N ASN A 64 -1.47 -11.19 0.70
CA ASN A 64 -1.20 -12.41 1.45
C ASN A 64 -0.36 -12.12 2.71
N GLU A 65 -0.19 -13.16 3.52
CA GLU A 65 0.54 -13.10 4.79
C GLU A 65 2.02 -12.72 4.62
N GLU A 66 2.68 -13.20 3.56
CA GLU A 66 4.09 -12.92 3.30
C GLU A 66 4.32 -11.44 2.96
N GLU A 67 3.48 -10.88 2.10
CA GLU A 67 3.49 -9.45 1.76
C GLU A 67 3.22 -8.58 2.98
N ASN A 68 2.22 -8.95 3.79
CA ASN A 68 1.88 -8.22 5.01
C ASN A 68 3.06 -8.18 5.99
N ASN A 69 3.78 -9.30 6.15
CA ASN A 69 4.94 -9.38 7.03
C ASN A 69 6.14 -8.59 6.51
N ILE A 70 6.27 -8.40 5.19
CA ILE A 70 7.34 -7.56 4.65
C ILE A 70 7.09 -6.07 4.88
N LEU A 71 5.83 -5.63 4.89
CA LEU A 71 5.48 -4.26 5.27
C LEU A 71 5.87 -3.94 6.72
N THR A 72 5.89 -4.93 7.63
CA THR A 72 6.31 -4.70 9.02
C THR A 72 7.83 -4.58 9.18
N GLN A 73 8.60 -5.26 8.32
CA GLN A 73 10.07 -5.20 8.36
C GLN A 73 10.63 -3.82 8.06
N PHE A 74 9.85 -2.97 7.38
CA PHE A 74 10.21 -1.59 7.13
C PHE A 74 10.37 -0.76 8.42
N PHE A 75 9.62 -1.10 9.47
CA PHE A 75 9.47 -0.21 10.60
C PHE A 75 10.76 0.04 11.38
N GLY A 76 11.61 -0.96 11.62
CA GLY A 76 12.91 -0.77 12.32
C GLY A 76 12.83 -0.29 13.79
N ASP A 77 11.79 0.46 14.18
CA ASP A 77 11.47 0.93 15.54
C ASP A 77 10.05 0.49 15.94
N VAL A 78 9.76 0.57 17.25
CA VAL A 78 8.45 0.30 17.88
C VAL A 78 7.44 1.43 17.65
N ASN A 79 6.13 1.11 17.69
CA ASN A 79 5.00 2.04 17.54
C ASN A 79 4.91 2.75 16.19
N LYS A 80 5.19 2.03 15.10
CA LYS A 80 5.13 2.58 13.75
C LYS A 80 3.93 2.05 12.99
N ILE A 81 3.36 2.94 12.19
CA ILE A 81 2.19 2.67 11.35
C ILE A 81 2.50 3.05 9.91
N ALA A 82 1.90 2.32 8.98
CA ALA A 82 1.92 2.62 7.55
C ALA A 82 0.48 2.67 7.02
N TRP A 83 0.24 3.53 6.04
CA TRP A 83 -1.04 3.53 5.32
C TRP A 83 -1.12 2.34 4.35
N ILE A 84 -2.32 1.77 4.19
CA ILE A 84 -2.59 0.73 3.18
C ILE A 84 -3.84 1.05 2.36
N ASN A 85 -3.87 0.56 1.12
CA ASN A 85 -4.79 0.99 0.07
C ASN A 85 -6.17 0.29 0.08
N VAL A 86 -6.85 0.32 1.22
CA VAL A 86 -8.22 -0.19 1.37
C VAL A 86 -9.23 0.93 1.14
N ASN A 87 -10.24 0.68 0.29
CA ASN A 87 -11.37 1.59 0.15
C ASN A 87 -12.15 1.60 1.47
N SER A 88 -12.05 2.75 2.14
CA SER A 88 -12.61 2.97 3.46
C SER A 88 -13.85 3.87 3.41
N ASN A 89 -14.50 3.96 2.25
CA ASN A 89 -15.81 4.57 2.07
C ASN A 89 -16.92 3.51 2.23
N LYS A 90 -17.78 3.70 3.22
CA LYS A 90 -18.88 2.77 3.52
C LYS A 90 -19.84 2.58 2.35
N THR A 91 -20.10 3.63 1.56
CA THR A 91 -21.06 3.56 0.46
C THR A 91 -20.53 2.83 -0.78
N GLU A 92 -19.20 2.71 -0.91
CA GLU A 92 -18.56 2.20 -2.12
C GLU A 92 -18.03 0.77 -1.99
N GLY A 93 -17.93 0.24 -0.76
CA GLY A 93 -17.41 -1.12 -0.58
C GLY A 93 -17.35 -1.66 0.85
N ASN A 94 -17.82 -0.91 1.87
CA ASN A 94 -17.89 -1.37 3.26
C ASN A 94 -16.57 -1.97 3.80
N PHE A 95 -15.41 -1.39 3.44
CA PHE A 95 -14.09 -1.86 3.85
C PHE A 95 -13.67 -3.24 3.27
N GLU A 96 -14.38 -3.73 2.26
CA GLU A 96 -14.17 -5.04 1.62
C GLU A 96 -13.54 -4.92 0.23
N THR A 97 -13.24 -3.71 -0.23
CA THR A 97 -12.63 -3.44 -1.54
C THR A 97 -11.37 -2.58 -1.43
N ASN A 98 -10.51 -2.65 -2.44
CA ASN A 98 -9.42 -1.70 -2.63
C ASN A 98 -9.96 -0.38 -3.26
N MET A 99 -9.11 0.65 -3.37
CA MET A 99 -9.49 1.94 -3.97
C MET A 99 -9.93 1.87 -5.45
N LYS A 100 -9.77 0.72 -6.12
CA LYS A 100 -10.28 0.44 -7.47
C LYS A 100 -11.59 -0.36 -7.46
N ASN A 101 -12.24 -0.49 -6.30
CA ASN A 101 -13.47 -1.26 -6.08
C ASN A 101 -13.34 -2.76 -6.40
N GLN A 102 -12.13 -3.31 -6.30
CA GLN A 102 -11.91 -4.75 -6.41
C GLN A 102 -11.98 -5.40 -5.01
N PRO A 103 -12.59 -6.58 -4.85
CA PRO A 103 -12.68 -7.26 -3.57
C PRO A 103 -11.30 -7.54 -2.96
N LEU A 104 -11.18 -7.37 -1.64
CA LEU A 104 -10.01 -7.78 -0.89
C LEU A 104 -9.95 -9.31 -0.84
N THR A 105 -8.82 -9.88 -1.27
CA THR A 105 -8.55 -11.34 -1.21
C THR A 105 -7.86 -11.76 0.08
N PHE A 106 -7.32 -10.80 0.81
CA PHE A 106 -6.64 -10.98 2.09
C PHE A 106 -6.97 -9.81 3.00
N THR A 107 -7.15 -10.09 4.28
CA THR A 107 -7.30 -9.07 5.32
C THR A 107 -6.61 -9.53 6.59
N LYS A 108 -6.12 -8.59 7.38
CA LYS A 108 -5.53 -8.87 8.70
C LYS A 108 -6.02 -7.87 9.75
N TRP A 109 -7.33 -7.67 9.76
CA TRP A 109 -8.00 -6.79 10.70
C TRP A 109 -7.70 -7.16 12.16
N GLY A 110 -7.47 -6.15 12.99
CA GLY A 110 -7.35 -6.33 14.42
C GLY A 110 -8.65 -6.75 15.08
N ALA A 111 -8.57 -7.17 16.34
CA ALA A 111 -9.75 -7.49 17.12
C ALA A 111 -10.76 -6.33 17.10
N GLY A 112 -11.99 -6.62 16.69
CA GLY A 112 -13.06 -5.62 16.57
C GLY A 112 -12.96 -4.69 15.36
N GLN A 113 -12.08 -4.99 14.39
CA GLN A 113 -11.93 -4.22 13.15
C GLN A 113 -12.45 -5.01 11.92
N PRO A 114 -12.88 -4.32 10.84
CA PRO A 114 -13.12 -2.88 10.79
C PRO A 114 -14.29 -2.51 11.71
N ASP A 115 -14.10 -1.49 12.54
CA ASP A 115 -15.17 -1.03 13.43
C ASP A 115 -16.22 -0.31 12.57
N ARG A 116 -17.33 -1.00 12.30
CA ARG A 116 -18.41 -0.50 11.46
C ARG A 116 -19.17 0.68 12.07
N SER A 117 -18.91 1.03 13.33
CA SER A 117 -19.44 2.25 13.95
C SER A 117 -18.66 3.50 13.58
N VAL A 118 -17.40 3.37 13.12
CA VAL A 118 -16.63 4.45 12.50
C VAL A 118 -17.47 5.07 11.39
N GLY A 119 -17.51 6.39 11.24
CA GLY A 119 -18.38 7.12 10.29
C GLY A 119 -18.24 6.72 8.81
N ASP A 120 -18.87 7.48 7.92
CA ASP A 120 -19.05 7.07 6.51
C ASP A 120 -17.73 6.93 5.72
N THR A 121 -16.67 7.60 6.17
CA THR A 121 -15.34 7.57 5.55
C THR A 121 -14.25 7.39 6.61
N GLY A 122 -13.22 6.62 6.29
CA GLY A 122 -12.01 6.49 7.10
C GLY A 122 -10.77 6.20 6.26
N CYS A 123 -9.69 5.82 6.93
CA CYS A 123 -8.44 5.36 6.33
C CYS A 123 -7.96 4.11 7.04
N THR A 124 -7.26 3.24 6.32
CA THR A 124 -6.76 1.99 6.88
C THR A 124 -5.25 2.05 7.08
N MET A 125 -4.81 1.72 8.28
CA MET A 125 -3.38 1.63 8.63
C MET A 125 -3.02 0.21 9.06
N LEU A 126 -1.76 -0.15 8.81
CA LEU A 126 -1.10 -1.36 9.27
C LEU A 126 -0.11 -1.00 10.38
N SER A 127 -0.17 -1.72 11.50
CA SER A 127 0.77 -1.56 12.63
C SER A 127 2.04 -2.37 12.44
N GLU A 128 3.02 -2.17 13.32
CA GLU A 128 4.26 -2.95 13.38
C GLU A 128 4.05 -4.45 13.62
N HIS A 129 2.87 -4.84 14.13
CA HIS A 129 2.48 -6.23 14.30
C HIS A 129 1.76 -6.81 13.06
N GLY A 130 1.66 -6.02 11.98
CA GLY A 130 1.02 -6.42 10.74
C GLY A 130 -0.50 -6.50 10.84
N VAL A 131 -1.09 -5.81 11.83
CA VAL A 131 -2.53 -5.81 12.09
C VAL A 131 -3.15 -4.53 11.55
N TRP A 132 -4.30 -4.67 10.89
CA TRP A 132 -4.97 -3.55 10.22
C TRP A 132 -6.01 -2.92 11.13
N ARG A 133 -6.14 -1.61 11.02
CA ARG A 133 -7.14 -0.83 11.74
C ARG A 133 -7.72 0.26 10.86
N LEU A 134 -9.04 0.41 10.95
CA LEU A 134 -9.75 1.55 10.41
C LEU A 134 -9.64 2.73 11.39
N THR A 135 -9.35 3.92 10.87
CA THR A 135 -9.28 5.16 11.66
C THR A 135 -9.96 6.32 10.93
N GLN A 136 -10.53 7.26 11.69
CA GLN A 136 -10.99 8.55 11.15
C GLN A 136 -9.88 9.59 11.08
N GLU A 137 -8.74 9.34 11.74
CA GLU A 137 -7.61 10.25 11.81
C GLU A 137 -6.71 10.11 10.56
N CYS A 138 -7.29 10.33 9.37
CA CYS A 138 -6.59 10.23 8.10
C CYS A 138 -5.43 11.24 7.93
N SER A 139 -5.33 12.24 8.81
CA SER A 139 -4.26 13.23 8.85
C SER A 139 -3.04 12.79 9.66
N LEU A 140 -3.06 11.61 10.28
CA LEU A 140 -1.91 11.08 11.02
C LEU A 140 -0.67 11.01 10.13
N ASN A 141 0.49 11.29 10.73
CA ASN A 141 1.77 11.21 10.04
C ASN A 141 2.29 9.77 10.05
N ALA A 142 1.81 8.95 9.12
CA ALA A 142 2.19 7.54 8.98
C ALA A 142 3.12 7.31 7.78
N TYR A 143 3.82 6.19 7.78
CA TYR A 143 4.74 5.85 6.70
C TYR A 143 4.02 5.57 5.39
N ILE A 144 4.70 5.95 4.31
CA ILE A 144 4.28 5.71 2.93
C ILE A 144 5.09 4.53 2.40
N ILE A 145 4.38 3.47 2.01
CA ILE A 145 4.94 2.33 1.31
C ILE A 145 4.15 2.18 0.01
N CYS A 146 4.85 2.21 -1.11
CA CYS A 146 4.26 2.05 -2.42
C CYS A 146 4.48 0.62 -2.93
N GLN A 147 3.62 0.18 -3.83
CA GLN A 147 3.73 -1.09 -4.52
C GLN A 147 3.71 -0.90 -6.04
N LEU A 148 4.43 -1.80 -6.73
CA LEU A 148 4.31 -2.04 -8.17
C LEU A 148 3.43 -3.26 -8.42
#